data_AF-A0A2V9MSV8-F1
#
_entry.id   AF-A0A2V9MSV8-F1
#
_cell.length_a   1.000
_cell.length_b   1.000
_cell.length_c   1.000
_cell.angle_alpha   90.00
_cell.angle_beta   90.00
_cell.angle_gamma   90.00
#
_symmetry.space_group_name_H-M   'P 1'
#
loop_
_entity.id
_entity.type
_entity.pdbx_description
1 polymer ?
#
loop_
_entity_poly.entity_id
_entity_poly.type
_entity_poly.pdbx_seq_one_letter_code
_entity_poly.pdbx_strand_id
1 'polypeptide(L)'
;MPERETIRRARKDAEEGKSPSTQAGEFVREEIHHVREGKHGVKNPKQAIAIGLSKARKAGVRLAPPRKGTAQKESRRHRSTRSRTSAKRSRATTKATSSRSQAARKAARTRASRRRARR
;
A
#
# COMPACT_ATOMS: atom_id res chain seq x y z
N MET A 1 1.90 4.22 7.80
CA MET A 1 2.04 3.52 9.10
C MET A 1 2.53 4.57 10.09
N PRO A 2 2.15 4.52 11.39
CA PRO A 2 2.55 5.53 12.37
C PRO A 2 4.06 5.55 12.59
N GLU A 3 4.60 6.69 13.01
CA GLU A 3 6.00 6.84 13.36
C GLU A 3 6.37 5.98 14.58
N ARG A 4 7.63 5.52 14.63
CA ARG A 4 8.14 4.72 15.75
C ARG A 4 8.05 5.48 17.07
N GLU A 5 8.20 6.80 17.01
CA GLU A 5 8.08 7.66 18.17
C GLU A 5 6.67 7.65 18.77
N THR A 6 5.63 7.74 17.94
CA THR A 6 4.23 7.68 18.40
C THR A 6 3.92 6.35 19.08
N ILE A 7 4.43 5.25 18.54
CA ILE A 7 4.27 3.92 19.16
C ILE A 7 4.94 3.90 20.53
N ARG A 8 6.16 4.46 20.66
CA ARG A 8 6.88 4.52 21.94
C ARG A 8 6.11 5.36 22.96
N ARG A 9 5.58 6.51 22.57
CA ARG A 9 4.78 7.37 23.47
C ARG A 9 3.51 6.67 23.93
N ALA A 10 2.79 6.04 23.01
CA ALA A 10 1.60 5.26 23.35
C ALA A 10 1.90 4.06 24.26
N ARG A 11 3.09 3.43 24.12
CA ARG A 11 3.54 2.38 25.05
C ARG A 11 3.88 2.92 26.43
N LYS A 12 4.57 4.05 26.50
CA LYS A 12 4.85 4.74 27.77
C LYS A 12 3.57 5.09 28.50
N ASP A 13 2.56 5.61 27.78
CA ASP A 13 1.24 5.87 28.34
C ASP A 13 0.57 4.59 28.88
N ALA A 14 0.76 3.46 28.21
CA ALA A 14 0.27 2.16 28.69
C ALA A 14 1.02 1.66 29.94
N GLU A 15 2.34 1.86 30.00
CA GLU A 15 3.18 1.54 31.16
C GLU A 15 2.82 2.41 32.37
N GLU A 16 2.47 3.67 32.14
CA GLU A 16 1.94 4.59 33.15
C GLU A 16 0.48 4.28 33.55
N GLY A 17 -0.13 3.22 33.00
CA GLY A 17 -1.50 2.81 33.33
C GLY A 17 -2.59 3.72 32.77
N LYS A 18 -2.28 4.58 31.79
CA LYS A 18 -3.26 5.49 31.21
C LYS A 18 -4.29 4.77 30.35
N SER A 19 -5.45 5.39 30.22
CA SER A 19 -6.58 4.84 29.46
C SER A 19 -6.26 4.61 27.97
N PRO A 20 -6.93 3.66 27.30
CA PRO A 20 -6.73 3.41 25.86
C PRO A 20 -7.02 4.62 24.96
N SER A 21 -7.93 5.52 25.37
CA SER A 21 -8.20 6.76 24.64
C SER A 21 -7.05 7.74 24.75
N THR A 22 -6.38 7.81 25.90
CA THR A 22 -5.16 8.62 26.09
C THR A 22 -4.02 8.12 25.21
N GLN A 23 -3.76 6.81 25.22
CA GLN A 23 -2.75 6.18 24.36
C GLN A 23 -3.05 6.42 22.87
N ALA A 24 -4.33 6.40 22.49
CA ALA A 24 -4.75 6.70 21.12
C ALA A 24 -4.61 8.18 20.75
N GLY A 25 -4.62 9.08 21.74
CA GLY A 25 -4.43 10.51 21.58
C GLY A 25 -3.10 10.84 20.91
N GLU A 26 -2.04 10.09 21.20
CA GLU A 26 -0.72 10.25 20.57
C GLU A 26 -0.79 10.08 19.05
N PHE A 27 -1.57 9.10 18.57
CA PHE A 27 -1.76 8.86 17.13
C PHE A 27 -2.63 9.92 16.46
N VAL A 28 -3.63 10.45 17.17
CA VAL A 28 -4.46 11.54 16.66
C VAL A 28 -3.66 12.84 16.58
N ARG A 29 -2.83 13.10 17.58
CA ARG A 29 -1.93 14.25 17.62
C ARG A 29 -0.92 14.21 16.48
N GLU A 30 -0.26 13.07 16.27
CA GLU A 30 0.63 12.84 15.12
C GLU A 30 -0.07 13.14 13.79
N GLU A 31 -1.28 12.61 13.58
CA GLU A 31 -2.03 12.83 12.34
C GLU A 31 -2.34 14.32 12.14
N ILE A 32 -2.76 15.03 13.19
CA ILE A 32 -3.03 16.47 13.12
C ILE A 32 -1.77 17.24 12.76
N HIS A 33 -0.61 16.87 13.33
CA HIS A 33 0.67 17.49 12.96
C HIS A 33 1.00 17.25 11.49
N HIS A 34 0.90 16.01 11.00
CA HIS A 34 1.15 15.70 9.59
C HIS A 34 0.20 16.42 8.63
N VAL A 35 -1.05 16.63 9.03
CA VAL A 35 -2.02 17.41 8.24
C VAL A 35 -1.63 18.88 8.17
N ARG A 36 -1.20 19.47 9.30
CA ARG A 36 -0.72 20.86 9.35
C ARG A 36 0.56 21.06 8.54
N GLU A 37 1.44 20.07 8.54
CA GLU A 37 2.67 20.05 7.75
C GLU A 37 2.43 19.72 6.26
N GLY A 38 1.18 19.45 5.86
CA GLY A 38 0.84 19.09 4.48
C GLY A 38 1.27 17.67 4.05
N LYS A 39 1.81 16.85 4.96
CA LYS A 39 2.19 15.45 4.71
C LYS A 39 0.97 14.54 4.49
N HIS A 40 -0.18 14.90 5.07
CA HIS A 40 -1.43 14.15 4.95
C HIS A 40 -2.57 15.04 4.44
N GLY A 41 -3.09 14.72 3.25
CA GLY A 41 -4.26 15.38 2.68
C GLY A 41 -5.55 14.81 3.27
N VAL A 42 -6.16 15.52 4.22
CA VAL A 42 -7.50 15.22 4.74
C VAL A 42 -8.47 16.32 4.38
N LYS A 43 -9.73 15.94 4.14
CA LYS A 43 -10.80 16.87 3.78
C LYS A 43 -11.36 17.60 5.00
N ASN A 44 -11.20 17.04 6.20
CA ASN A 44 -11.70 17.63 7.44
C ASN A 44 -10.98 17.07 8.69
N PRO A 45 -11.10 17.74 9.85
CA PRO A 45 -10.48 17.28 11.11
C PRO A 45 -11.01 15.92 11.61
N LYS A 46 -12.29 15.63 11.38
CA LYS A 46 -12.90 14.33 11.77
C LYS A 46 -12.19 13.16 11.08
N GLN A 47 -11.74 13.35 9.84
CA GLN A 47 -10.99 12.37 9.08
C GLN A 47 -9.59 12.15 9.67
N ALA A 48 -8.89 13.19 10.09
CA ALA A 48 -7.61 13.07 10.79
C ALA A 48 -7.76 12.22 12.08
N ILE A 49 -8.78 12.52 12.87
CA ILE A 49 -9.09 11.74 14.08
C ILE A 49 -9.39 10.27 13.72
N ALA A 50 -10.20 10.02 12.69
CA ALA A 50 -10.54 8.68 12.26
C ALA A 50 -9.32 7.88 11.76
N ILE A 51 -8.39 8.54 11.04
CA ILE A 51 -7.13 7.93 10.60
C ILE A 51 -6.24 7.62 11.81
N GLY A 52 -6.07 8.57 12.73
CA GLY A 52 -5.30 8.40 13.97
C GLY A 52 -5.81 7.23 14.82
N LEU A 53 -7.12 7.16 15.09
CA LEU A 53 -7.74 6.05 15.83
C LEU A 53 -7.59 4.71 15.09
N SER A 54 -7.59 4.72 13.75
CA SER A 54 -7.36 3.51 12.95
C SER A 54 -5.90 3.07 12.97
N LYS A 55 -4.94 4.00 13.04
CA LYS A 55 -3.50 3.70 13.26
C LYS A 55 -3.29 3.13 14.67
N ALA A 56 -3.89 3.72 15.70
CA ALA A 56 -3.82 3.26 17.08
C ALA A 56 -4.29 1.80 17.25
N ARG A 57 -5.46 1.45 16.69
CA ARG A 57 -5.96 0.06 16.70
C ARG A 57 -5.00 -0.92 16.02
N LYS A 58 -4.39 -0.53 14.88
CA LYS A 58 -3.40 -1.37 14.19
C LYS A 58 -2.10 -1.52 14.97
N ALA A 59 -1.76 -0.54 15.81
CA ALA A 59 -0.60 -0.58 16.69
C ALA A 59 -0.84 -1.37 17.99
N GLY A 60 -2.06 -1.90 18.21
CA GLY A 60 -2.39 -2.74 19.37
C GLY A 60 -3.08 -2.02 20.52
N VAL A 61 -3.44 -0.74 20.38
CA VAL A 61 -4.20 -0.02 21.41
C VAL A 61 -5.60 -0.63 21.52
N ARG A 62 -6.03 -0.96 22.75
CA ARG A 62 -7.30 -1.63 23.07
C ARG A 62 -8.50 -0.68 22.98
N LEU A 63 -8.75 -0.14 21.79
CA LEU A 63 -9.92 0.70 21.50
C LEU A 63 -11.13 -0.14 21.07
N ALA A 64 -12.32 0.33 21.46
CA ALA A 64 -13.56 -0.24 20.97
C ALA A 64 -13.59 -0.21 19.42
N PRO A 65 -14.15 -1.26 18.79
CA PRO A 65 -14.33 -1.27 17.34
C PRO A 65 -15.33 -0.18 16.93
N PRO A 66 -15.18 0.41 15.75
CA PRO A 66 -16.18 1.32 15.20
C PRO A 66 -17.52 0.58 15.02
N ARG A 67 -18.63 1.34 15.05
CA ARG A 67 -19.98 0.80 14.80
C ARG A 67 -20.00 0.01 13.48
N LYS A 68 -20.75 -1.10 13.45
CA LYS A 68 -20.90 -1.91 12.23
C LYS A 68 -21.37 -1.00 11.08
N GLY A 69 -20.70 -1.10 9.92
CA GLY A 69 -21.03 -0.32 8.72
C GLY A 69 -20.33 1.03 8.57
N THR A 70 -19.69 1.58 9.62
CA THR A 70 -19.01 2.90 9.52
C THR A 70 -17.54 2.81 9.15
N ALA A 71 -16.90 1.66 9.37
CA ALA A 71 -15.54 1.41 8.93
C ALA A 71 -15.53 0.96 7.47
N GLN A 72 -14.90 1.75 6.61
CA GLN A 72 -14.63 1.34 5.23
C GLN A 72 -13.77 0.06 5.23
N LYS A 73 -14.35 -1.08 4.83
CA LYS A 73 -13.64 -2.35 4.56
C LYS A 73 -12.58 -2.20 3.46
N GLU A 74 -12.60 -1.05 2.78
CA GLU A 74 -11.92 -0.73 1.55
C GLU A 74 -10.39 -0.88 1.58
N SER A 75 -9.73 -0.61 2.71
CA SER A 75 -8.26 -0.64 2.75
C SER A 75 -7.65 -2.04 2.64
N ARG A 76 -8.43 -3.12 2.87
CA ARG A 76 -7.99 -4.50 2.63
C ARG A 76 -8.17 -4.91 1.16
N ARG A 77 -9.16 -4.34 0.45
CA ARG A 77 -9.38 -4.58 -0.99
C ARG A 77 -8.46 -3.75 -1.87
N HIS A 78 -8.07 -2.55 -1.46
CA HIS A 78 -7.26 -1.65 -2.29
C HIS A 78 -5.77 -1.98 -2.41
N ARG A 79 -5.23 -2.85 -1.56
CA ARG A 79 -3.87 -3.38 -1.79
C ARG A 79 -3.84 -4.46 -2.87
N SER A 80 -4.96 -5.16 -3.09
CA SER A 80 -5.12 -6.13 -4.19
C SER A 80 -5.59 -5.50 -5.51
N THR A 81 -6.16 -4.29 -5.49
CA THR A 81 -6.67 -3.58 -6.68
C THR A 81 -5.79 -2.43 -7.14
N ARG A 82 -4.54 -2.31 -6.67
CA ARG A 82 -3.51 -1.54 -7.39
C ARG A 82 -3.26 -2.23 -8.74
N SER A 83 -4.16 -1.93 -9.69
CA SER A 83 -4.20 -2.29 -11.10
C SER A 83 -3.44 -3.59 -11.44
N ARG A 84 -4.05 -4.75 -11.16
CA ARG A 84 -3.65 -5.95 -11.91
C ARG A 84 -4.00 -5.64 -13.37
N THR A 85 -3.00 -5.56 -14.23
CA THR A 85 -3.18 -5.41 -15.68
C THR A 85 -4.23 -6.42 -16.14
N SER A 86 -5.21 -5.96 -16.93
CA SER A 86 -6.30 -6.85 -17.36
C SER A 86 -5.73 -8.09 -18.05
N ALA A 87 -6.34 -9.26 -17.83
CA ALA A 87 -5.89 -10.51 -18.43
C ALA A 87 -5.79 -10.41 -19.96
N LYS A 88 -6.64 -9.57 -20.59
CA LYS A 88 -6.59 -9.28 -22.02
C LYS A 88 -5.31 -8.51 -22.40
N ARG A 89 -4.93 -7.49 -21.63
CA ARG A 89 -3.71 -6.70 -21.86
C ARG A 89 -2.44 -7.53 -21.63
N SER A 90 -2.41 -8.39 -20.60
CA SER A 90 -1.26 -9.27 -20.35
C SER A 90 -1.09 -10.36 -21.41
N ARG A 91 -2.19 -10.91 -21.94
CA ARG A 91 -2.15 -11.84 -23.08
C ARG A 91 -1.68 -11.17 -24.36
N ALA A 92 -2.08 -9.92 -24.62
CA ALA A 92 -1.62 -9.18 -25.78
C ALA A 92 -0.12 -8.91 -25.75
N THR A 93 0.43 -8.49 -24.60
CA THR A 93 1.86 -8.22 -24.47
C THR A 93 2.70 -9.50 -24.58
N THR A 94 2.28 -10.58 -23.94
CA THR A 94 2.98 -11.88 -24.04
C THR A 94 2.96 -12.47 -25.45
N LYS A 95 1.85 -12.30 -26.20
CA LYS A 95 1.77 -12.71 -27.61
C LYS A 95 2.66 -11.87 -28.52
N ALA A 96 2.80 -10.57 -28.25
CA ALA A 96 3.67 -9.68 -29.02
C ALA A 96 5.16 -9.95 -28.76
N THR A 97 5.54 -10.25 -27.52
CA THR A 97 6.94 -10.59 -27.20
C THR A 97 7.33 -11.96 -27.73
N SER A 98 6.42 -12.96 -27.65
CA SER A 98 6.67 -14.29 -28.18
C SER A 98 6.84 -14.28 -29.71
N SER A 99 5.98 -13.57 -30.44
CA SER A 99 6.10 -13.45 -31.91
C SER A 99 7.41 -12.77 -32.32
N ARG A 100 7.81 -11.69 -31.62
CA ARG A 100 9.07 -11.00 -31.87
C ARG A 100 10.28 -11.91 -31.63
N SER A 101 10.26 -12.69 -30.56
CA SER A 101 11.33 -13.65 -30.25
C SER A 101 11.44 -14.77 -31.30
N GLN A 102 10.32 -15.25 -31.83
CA GLN A 102 10.30 -16.28 -32.87
C GLN A 102 10.87 -15.74 -34.18
N ALA A 103 10.48 -14.51 -34.57
CA ALA A 103 11.03 -13.85 -35.76
C ALA A 103 12.55 -13.65 -35.65
N ALA A 104 13.04 -13.20 -34.49
CA ALA A 104 14.47 -13.06 -34.23
C ALA A 104 15.23 -14.39 -34.32
N ARG A 105 14.67 -15.47 -33.75
CA ARG A 105 15.25 -16.82 -33.84
C ARG A 105 15.29 -17.33 -35.29
N LYS A 106 14.23 -17.09 -36.07
CA LYS A 106 14.18 -17.46 -37.49
C LYS A 106 15.24 -16.71 -38.30
N ALA A 107 15.36 -15.39 -38.10
CA ALA A 107 16.39 -14.58 -38.75
C ALA A 107 17.81 -15.02 -38.38
N ALA A 108 18.06 -15.36 -37.11
CA ALA A 108 19.34 -15.89 -36.65
C ALA A 108 19.68 -17.24 -37.31
N ARG A 109 18.71 -18.15 -37.42
CA ARG A 109 18.89 -19.44 -38.12
C ARG A 109 19.21 -19.24 -39.60
N THR A 110 18.49 -18.35 -40.30
CA THR A 110 18.76 -18.04 -41.72
C THR A 110 20.12 -17.38 -41.91
N ARG A 111 20.55 -16.51 -40.98
CA ARG A 111 21.91 -15.93 -41.01
C ARG A 111 22.98 -17.00 -40.78
N ALA A 112 22.76 -17.93 -39.85
CA ALA A 112 23.69 -19.02 -39.57
C ALA A 112 23.82 -19.97 -40.77
N SER A 113 22.71 -20.35 -41.41
CA SER A 113 22.74 -21.22 -42.60
C SER A 113 23.46 -20.54 -43.78
N ARG A 114 23.20 -19.26 -44.03
CA ARG A 114 23.90 -18.48 -45.08
C ARG A 114 25.40 -18.33 -44.81
N ARG A 115 25.82 -18.14 -43.55
CA ARG A 115 27.25 -18.10 -43.19
C ARG A 115 27.93 -19.46 -43.40
N ARG A 116 27.22 -20.55 -43.11
CA ARG A 116 27.74 -21.91 -43.26
C ARG A 116 27.86 -22.33 -44.73
N ALA A 117 26.99 -21.82 -45.61
CA ALA A 117 27.07 -22.05 -47.06
C ALA A 117 28.11 -21.17 -47.79
N ARG A 118 28.71 -20.19 -47.11
CA ARG A 118 29.78 -19.31 -47.64
C ARG A 118 31.18 -19.75 -47.19
N ARG A 119 31.27 -20.86 -46.47
CA ARG A 119 32.50 -21.48 -45.98
C ARG A 119 32.68 -22.78 -46.73
#